data_AF-A3V4G6-F1
#
_entry.id   AF-A3V4G6-F1
#
_cell.length_a   1.000
_cell.length_b   1.000
_cell.length_c   1.000
_cell.angle_alpha   90.00
_cell.angle_beta   90.00
_cell.angle_gamma   90.00
#
_symmetry.space_group_name_H-M   'P 1'
#
loop_
_entity.id
_entity.type
_entity.pdbx_description
1 polymer ?
#
loop_
_entity_poly.entity_id
_entity_poly.type
_entity_poly.pdbx_seq_one_letter_code
_entity_poly.pdbx_strand_id
1 'polypeptide(L)'
;MCEGPISRVGRIWADGVEIAPDDLNMRVYTGSADQFPDPKMEAVEGAGHVPAYRGTAYVVIEDLDLGGFGNRIPQLTFEVIRAGLDGGLAAVVQGVALIPGTGEYGLATQPVYLSPR
;
A
#
# COMPACT_ATOMS: atom_id res chain seq x y z
N MET A 1 4.27 1.93 -11.96
CA MET A 1 4.42 0.60 -11.32
C MET A 1 3.78 -0.48 -12.17
N CYS A 2 2.51 -0.32 -12.54
CA CYS A 2 1.83 -1.20 -13.50
C CYS A 2 0.65 -0.47 -14.16
N GLU A 3 0.13 -1.03 -15.24
CA GLU A 3 -1.12 -0.60 -15.86
C GLU A 3 -2.33 -1.13 -15.10
N GLY A 4 -3.39 -0.32 -15.06
CA GLY A 4 -4.70 -0.62 -14.48
C GLY A 4 -4.81 -0.31 -12.98
N PRO A 5 -6.03 -0.39 -12.44
CA PRO A 5 -6.29 -0.15 -11.03
C PRO A 5 -5.66 -1.25 -10.15
N ILE A 6 -5.02 -0.84 -9.06
CA ILE A 6 -4.50 -1.71 -8.00
C ILE A 6 -5.32 -1.55 -6.73
N SER A 7 -5.30 -2.57 -5.86
CA SER A 7 -5.97 -2.50 -4.56
C SER A 7 -5.14 -1.74 -3.54
N ARG A 8 -3.83 -2.02 -3.46
CA ARG A 8 -2.87 -1.30 -2.61
C ARG A 8 -1.43 -1.65 -2.96
N VAL A 9 -0.51 -0.84 -2.43
CA VAL A 9 0.91 -1.18 -2.30
C VAL A 9 1.13 -1.80 -0.92
N GLY A 10 1.91 -2.88 -0.87
CA GLY A 10 2.31 -3.58 0.35
C GLY A 10 3.70 -3.14 0.79
N ARG A 11 4.58 -4.12 0.99
CA ARG A 11 5.98 -3.89 1.37
C ARG A 11 6.78 -3.18 0.28
N ILE A 12 7.83 -2.49 0.71
CA ILE A 12 8.69 -1.68 -0.14
C ILE A 12 10.14 -2.03 0.20
N TRP A 13 10.98 -2.12 -0.83
CA TRP A 13 12.42 -2.35 -0.67
C TRP A 13 13.20 -1.29 -1.42
N ALA A 14 14.30 -0.83 -0.82
CA ALA A 14 15.30 0.02 -1.45
C ALA A 14 16.63 -0.74 -1.52
N ASP A 15 17.15 -0.95 -2.73
CA ASP A 15 18.37 -1.72 -2.98
C ASP A 15 18.37 -3.13 -2.34
N GLY A 16 17.18 -3.73 -2.23
CA GLY A 16 16.98 -5.07 -1.65
C GLY A 16 16.76 -5.09 -0.13
N VAL A 17 16.84 -3.95 0.56
CA VAL A 17 16.53 -3.84 1.99
C VAL A 17 15.10 -3.34 2.18
N GLU A 18 14.33 -4.02 3.03
CA GLU A 18 12.94 -3.63 3.32
C GLU A 18 12.91 -2.32 4.10
N ILE A 19 12.03 -1.41 3.70
CA ILE A 19 11.81 -0.12 4.36
C ILE A 19 10.33 0.01 4.73
N ALA A 20 10.04 0.67 5.85
CA ALA A 20 8.66 0.87 6.26
C ALA A 20 8.00 1.90 5.32
N PRO A 21 6.77 1.65 4.82
CA PRO A 21 6.05 2.63 4.01
C PRO A 21 5.86 3.97 4.72
N ASP A 22 5.70 3.96 6.05
CA ASP A 22 5.51 5.16 6.87
C ASP A 22 6.79 6.01 7.02
N ASP A 23 7.97 5.44 6.74
CA ASP A 23 9.24 6.18 6.69
C ASP A 23 9.38 6.99 5.39
N LEU A 24 8.50 6.74 4.41
CA LEU A 24 8.46 7.48 3.15
C LEU A 24 7.31 8.47 3.17
N ASN A 25 7.59 9.73 2.81
CA ASN A 25 6.54 10.68 2.47
C ASN A 25 5.96 10.32 1.09
N MET A 26 5.19 9.23 1.04
CA MET A 26 4.73 8.61 -0.20
C MET A 26 3.21 8.76 -0.35
N ARG A 27 2.78 9.07 -1.57
CA ARG A 27 1.39 8.97 -2.01
C ARG A 27 1.25 7.88 -3.06
N VAL A 28 0.21 7.07 -2.91
CA VAL A 28 -0.14 6.01 -3.85
C VAL A 28 -1.32 6.46 -4.71
N TYR A 29 -1.12 6.43 -6.03
CA TYR A 29 -2.17 6.59 -7.02
C TYR A 29 -2.49 5.21 -7.59
N THR A 30 -3.72 4.76 -7.36
CA THR A 30 -4.10 3.37 -7.61
C THR A 30 -4.28 3.05 -9.08
N GLY A 31 -4.25 4.03 -10.00
CA GLY A 31 -4.55 3.84 -11.41
C GLY A 31 -6.04 3.92 -11.74
N SER A 32 -6.84 4.50 -10.85
CA SER A 32 -8.28 4.68 -11.09
C SER A 32 -8.54 5.65 -12.26
N ALA A 33 -9.70 5.48 -12.91
CA ALA A 33 -10.11 6.33 -14.02
C ALA A 33 -10.48 7.76 -13.58
N ASP A 34 -10.83 7.94 -12.31
CA ASP A 34 -11.23 9.22 -11.71
C ASP A 34 -10.12 9.87 -10.88
N GLN A 35 -8.92 9.28 -10.85
CA GLN A 35 -7.81 9.88 -10.10
C GLN A 35 -7.41 11.25 -10.68
N PHE A 36 -6.92 12.10 -9.79
CA PHE A 36 -6.47 13.46 -10.08
C PHE A 36 -4.93 13.52 -10.26
N PRO A 37 -4.41 14.57 -10.91
CA PRO A 37 -2.98 14.87 -10.90
C PRO A 37 -2.44 15.06 -9.47
N ASP A 38 -1.16 14.80 -9.29
CA ASP A 38 -0.52 15.00 -7.99
C ASP A 38 -0.35 16.50 -7.68
N PRO A 39 -0.84 16.98 -6.54
CA PRO A 39 -0.83 18.42 -6.21
C PRO A 39 0.58 18.96 -5.98
N LYS A 40 1.54 18.14 -5.53
CA LYS A 40 2.93 18.56 -5.38
C LYS A 40 3.59 18.70 -6.73
N MET A 41 3.36 17.75 -7.64
CA MET A 41 3.84 17.87 -9.01
C MET A 41 3.23 19.12 -9.68
N GLU A 42 1.93 19.39 -9.51
CA GLU A 42 1.29 20.59 -10.06
C GLU A 42 1.86 21.88 -9.45
N ALA A 43 2.22 21.87 -8.17
CA ALA A 43 2.87 23.01 -7.53
C ALA A 43 4.27 23.32 -8.13
N VAL A 44 4.95 22.31 -8.69
CA VAL A 44 6.28 22.46 -9.31
C VAL A 44 6.19 22.75 -10.80
N GLU A 45 5.40 21.98 -11.54
CA GLU A 45 5.30 22.04 -13.01
C GLU A 45 4.25 23.05 -13.52
N GLY A 46 3.35 23.49 -12.63
CA GLY A 46 2.23 24.37 -12.93
C GLY A 46 0.89 23.62 -13.01
N ALA A 47 -0.18 24.29 -12.56
CA ALA A 47 -1.54 23.74 -12.58
C ALA A 47 -1.97 23.38 -14.01
N GLY A 48 -2.50 22.17 -14.19
CA GLY A 48 -2.94 21.67 -15.50
C GLY A 48 -1.81 21.18 -16.41
N HIS A 49 -0.55 21.26 -16.00
CA HIS A 49 0.59 20.71 -16.76
C HIS A 49 0.96 19.28 -16.35
N VAL A 50 0.42 18.80 -15.22
CA VAL A 50 0.66 17.43 -14.75
C VAL A 50 -0.49 16.53 -15.21
N PRO A 51 -0.20 15.46 -15.94
CA PRO A 51 -1.22 14.48 -16.29
C PRO A 51 -1.64 13.69 -15.05
N ALA A 52 -2.93 13.32 -14.97
CA ALA A 52 -3.43 12.48 -13.89
C ALA A 52 -3.00 11.01 -13.97
N TYR A 53 -2.34 10.59 -15.05
CA TYR A 53 -1.93 9.21 -15.33
C TYR A 53 -3.04 8.16 -15.09
N ARG A 54 -4.29 8.50 -15.42
CA ARG A 54 -5.45 7.61 -15.24
C ARG A 54 -5.23 6.27 -15.94
N GLY A 55 -5.61 5.18 -15.28
CA GLY A 55 -5.34 3.84 -15.77
C GLY A 55 -3.90 3.36 -15.54
N THR A 56 -3.05 4.14 -14.88
CA THR A 56 -1.69 3.72 -14.49
C THR A 56 -1.52 3.90 -12.99
N ALA A 57 -1.12 2.82 -12.31
CA ALA A 57 -0.77 2.88 -10.90
C ALA A 57 0.67 3.40 -10.74
N TYR A 58 0.82 4.44 -9.92
CA TYR A 58 2.09 5.10 -9.66
C TYR A 58 2.18 5.58 -8.21
N VAL A 59 3.40 5.90 -7.78
CA VAL A 59 3.68 6.49 -6.48
C VAL A 59 4.46 7.77 -6.67
N VAL A 60 4.20 8.74 -5.80
CA VAL A 60 5.01 9.95 -5.66
C VAL A 60 5.65 9.88 -4.28
N ILE A 61 6.97 10.01 -4.23
CA ILE A 61 7.73 10.09 -2.98
C ILE A 61 8.29 11.50 -2.91
N GLU A 62 7.92 12.22 -1.86
CA GLU A 62 8.44 13.55 -1.58
C GLU A 62 9.66 13.47 -0.65
N ASP A 63 10.63 14.36 -0.89
CA ASP A 63 11.76 14.61 0.00
C ASP A 63 12.48 13.33 0.49
N LEU A 64 12.70 12.37 -0.43
CA LEU A 64 13.43 11.14 -0.13
C LEU A 64 14.87 11.47 0.28
N ASP A 65 15.24 11.16 1.52
CA ASP A 65 16.61 11.32 2.00
C ASP A 65 17.54 10.31 1.35
N LEU A 66 18.45 10.81 0.49
CA LEU A 66 19.42 9.99 -0.23
C LEU A 66 20.70 9.74 0.57
N GLY A 67 20.88 10.36 1.74
CA GLY A 67 22.06 10.18 2.57
C GLY A 67 22.30 8.71 2.93
N GLY A 68 21.22 7.99 3.27
CA GLY A 68 21.25 6.55 3.55
C GLY A 68 21.54 5.65 2.33
N PHE A 69 21.41 6.18 1.11
CA PHE A 69 21.61 5.45 -0.15
C PHE A 69 22.89 5.85 -0.87
N GLY A 70 23.83 6.51 -0.18
CA GLY A 70 25.08 6.97 -0.79
C GLY A 70 24.88 8.13 -1.78
N ASN A 71 23.87 8.98 -1.54
CA ASN A 71 23.50 10.13 -2.37
C ASN A 71 23.16 9.78 -3.82
N ARG A 72 22.62 8.58 -4.05
CA ARG A 72 22.03 8.17 -5.33
C ARG A 72 20.59 7.76 -5.15
N ILE A 73 19.84 7.78 -6.25
CA ILE A 73 18.49 7.21 -6.29
C ILE A 73 18.61 5.68 -6.08
N PRO A 74 17.97 5.12 -5.03
CA PRO A 74 17.97 3.67 -4.83
C PRO A 74 17.09 2.97 -5.85
N GLN A 75 17.35 1.68 -6.10
CA GLN A 75 16.43 0.83 -6.83
C GLN A 75 15.26 0.47 -5.91
N LEU A 76 14.08 1.02 -6.20
CA LEU A 76 12.87 0.79 -5.41
C LEU A 76 12.05 -0.36 -6.00
N THR A 77 11.72 -1.32 -5.15
CA THR A 77 10.83 -2.44 -5.48
C THR A 77 9.59 -2.38 -4.58
N PHE A 78 8.43 -2.67 -5.15
CA PHE A 78 7.14 -2.55 -4.47
C PHE A 78 6.35 -3.84 -4.60
N GLU A 79 5.77 -4.29 -3.50
CA GLU A 79 4.75 -5.32 -3.50
C GLU A 79 3.44 -4.68 -3.97
N VAL A 80 2.89 -5.15 -5.10
CA VAL A 80 1.66 -4.58 -5.68
C VAL A 80 0.55 -5.61 -5.60
N ILE A 81 -0.53 -5.24 -4.90
CA ILE A 81 -1.72 -6.08 -4.78
C ILE A 81 -2.74 -5.57 -5.78
N ARG A 82 -3.11 -6.43 -6.73
CA ARG A 82 -4.12 -6.15 -7.76
C ARG A 82 -5.21 -7.21 -7.71
N ALA A 83 -6.46 -6.79 -7.69
CA ALA A 83 -7.59 -7.69 -7.85
C ALA A 83 -7.63 -8.26 -9.28
N GLY A 84 -8.07 -9.51 -9.44
CA GLY A 84 -8.32 -10.12 -10.76
C GLY A 84 -9.36 -9.33 -11.55
N LEU A 85 -9.44 -9.55 -12.87
CA LEU A 85 -10.34 -8.81 -13.78
C LEU A 85 -11.83 -9.00 -13.44
N ASP A 86 -12.17 -10.12 -12.80
CA ASP A 86 -13.48 -10.47 -12.27
C ASP A 86 -13.65 -10.09 -10.79
N GLY A 87 -12.67 -9.42 -10.19
CA GLY A 87 -12.63 -9.05 -8.77
C GLY A 87 -12.44 -10.23 -7.81
N GLY A 88 -12.72 -11.46 -8.26
CA GLY A 88 -12.53 -12.70 -7.51
C GLY A 88 -13.16 -12.66 -6.12
N LEU A 89 -12.52 -13.33 -5.16
CA LEU A 89 -12.98 -13.34 -3.76
C LEU A 89 -13.11 -11.92 -3.18
N ALA A 90 -12.25 -10.98 -3.59
CA ALA A 90 -12.26 -9.61 -3.09
C ALA A 90 -13.53 -8.83 -3.48
N ALA A 91 -14.19 -9.19 -4.59
CA ALA A 91 -15.45 -8.56 -4.99
C ALA A 91 -16.67 -9.17 -4.28
N VAL A 92 -16.61 -10.45 -3.90
CA VAL A 92 -17.76 -11.17 -3.34
C VAL A 92 -17.80 -11.06 -1.81
N VAL A 93 -16.65 -11.05 -1.15
CA VAL A 93 -16.56 -10.98 0.31
C VAL A 93 -16.79 -9.55 0.79
N GLN A 94 -17.99 -9.30 1.32
CA GLN A 94 -18.37 -7.99 1.89
C GLN A 94 -17.81 -7.77 3.30
N GLY A 95 -17.40 -8.84 3.99
CA GLY A 95 -16.81 -8.75 5.32
C GLY A 95 -16.39 -10.10 5.85
N VAL A 96 -15.33 -10.10 6.66
CA VAL A 96 -14.86 -11.26 7.42
C VAL A 96 -14.62 -10.78 8.85
N ALA A 97 -15.28 -11.42 9.82
CA ALA A 97 -14.92 -11.29 11.22
C ALA A 97 -14.13 -12.53 11.59
N LEU A 98 -12.80 -12.40 11.69
CA LEU A 98 -11.90 -13.46 12.11
C LEU A 98 -11.38 -13.14 13.51
N ILE A 99 -11.57 -14.06 14.46
CA ILE A 99 -10.90 -14.05 15.76
C ILE A 99 -9.90 -15.22 15.74
N PRO A 100 -8.66 -15.03 15.24
CA PRO A 100 -7.71 -16.13 15.15
C PRO A 100 -6.97 -16.33 16.48
N GLY A 101 -6.90 -17.60 16.93
CA GLY A 101 -6.04 -18.07 18.01
C GLY A 101 -6.52 -17.71 19.42
N THR A 102 -7.07 -18.69 20.15
CA THR A 102 -7.22 -18.82 21.63
C THR A 102 -7.48 -17.56 22.48
N GLY A 103 -7.98 -16.47 21.90
CA GLY A 103 -8.37 -15.23 22.57
C GLY A 103 -9.77 -15.29 23.18
N GLU A 104 -10.46 -16.43 23.04
CA GLU A 104 -11.74 -16.75 23.68
C GLU A 104 -11.74 -16.46 25.19
N TYR A 105 -10.56 -16.48 25.82
CA TYR A 105 -10.37 -16.20 27.23
C TYR A 105 -9.46 -14.99 27.53
N GLY A 106 -9.09 -14.19 26.52
CA GLY A 106 -8.17 -13.05 26.69
C GLY A 106 -8.71 -11.95 27.62
N LEU A 107 -10.02 -11.90 27.82
CA LEU A 107 -10.71 -10.98 28.76
C LEU A 107 -11.37 -11.72 29.94
N ALA A 108 -11.08 -13.01 30.12
CA ALA A 108 -11.67 -13.77 31.21
C ALA A 108 -11.10 -13.26 32.56
N THR A 109 -11.98 -12.84 33.46
CA THR A 109 -11.61 -12.46 34.83
C THR A 109 -11.35 -13.68 35.72
N GLN A 110 -11.52 -14.89 35.19
CA GLN A 110 -11.31 -16.16 35.87
C GLN A 110 -10.56 -17.16 34.97
N PRO A 111 -9.70 -18.03 35.52
CA PRO A 111 -9.00 -19.05 34.75
C PRO A 111 -9.98 -20.05 34.11
N VAL A 112 -9.77 -20.39 32.84
CA VAL A 112 -10.53 -21.43 32.14
C VAL A 112 -9.63 -22.62 31.83
N TYR A 113 -10.05 -23.80 32.27
CA TYR A 113 -9.35 -25.06 32.07
C TYR A 113 -10.05 -25.88 30.98
N LEU A 114 -9.30 -26.30 29.97
CA LEU A 114 -9.79 -27.23 28.96
C LEU A 114 -9.76 -28.66 29.53
N SER A 115 -10.93 -29.29 29.65
CA SER A 115 -11.02 -30.72 29.95
C SER A 115 -10.77 -31.53 28.68
N PRO A 116 -9.81 -32.46 28.66
CA PRO A 116 -9.64 -33.40 27.55
C PRO A 116 -10.85 -34.31 27.44
N ARG A 117 -11.28 -34.60 26.21
CA ARG A 117 -12.29 -35.61 25.91
C ARG A 117 -11.63 -36.96 25.63
#